data_AF-A0A7L5FM53-F1
#
_entry.id   AF-A0A7L5FM53-F1
#
_cell.length_a   1.000
_cell.length_b   1.000
_cell.length_c   1.000
_cell.angle_alpha   90.00
_cell.angle_beta   90.00
_cell.angle_gamma   90.00
#
_symmetry.space_group_name_H-M   'P 1'
#
loop_
_entity.id
_entity.type
_entity.pdbx_description
1 polymer ?
#
loop_
_entity_poly.entity_id
_entity_poly.type
_entity_poly.pdbx_seq_one_letter_code
_entity_poly.pdbx_strand_id
1 'polypeptide(L)'
;METKINEIFFGLNLNQSPENITKESKFEFKYSITQSIGGNHHTYSTEIYELPILNTKIKKSDFRISYDEMELEYGTFETILVLRFENEYDQIDEYEKLVADYEKYSSKTLIETTQNEDYETKSQVVVYQINKEIEIPKISFYFDQSNDGEYPLVISFSTSWKMKKIQELHKKKQ
;
A
#
# COMPACT_ATOMS: atom_id res chain seq x y z
N MET A 1 14.53 -0.71 -4.48
CA MET A 1 13.17 -0.67 -3.94
C MET A 1 12.53 0.71 -4.03
N GLU A 2 13.17 1.78 -3.51
CA GLU A 2 12.61 3.14 -3.51
C GLU A 2 12.18 3.63 -4.91
N THR A 3 13.01 3.47 -5.94
CA THR A 3 12.64 3.81 -7.33
C THR A 3 11.39 3.07 -7.80
N LYS A 4 11.24 1.78 -7.45
CA LYS A 4 10.07 0.97 -7.82
C LYS A 4 8.81 1.40 -7.08
N ILE A 5 8.92 1.69 -5.78
CA ILE A 5 7.83 2.28 -4.99
C ILE A 5 7.39 3.60 -5.61
N ASN A 6 8.33 4.47 -5.97
CA ASN A 6 8.03 5.74 -6.61
C ASN A 6 7.34 5.52 -7.97
N GLU A 7 7.76 4.56 -8.79
CA GLU A 7 7.08 4.20 -10.04
C GLU A 7 5.61 3.80 -9.79
N ILE A 8 5.35 2.89 -8.83
CA ILE A 8 3.99 2.46 -8.49
C ILE A 8 3.11 3.64 -8.04
N PHE A 9 3.67 4.55 -7.25
CA PHE A 9 2.97 5.71 -6.70
C PHE A 9 3.26 7.00 -7.46
N PHE A 10 3.33 6.92 -8.80
CA PHE A 10 3.29 8.07 -9.72
C PHE A 10 4.41 9.12 -9.55
N GLY A 11 5.57 8.71 -9.04
CA GLY A 11 6.70 9.58 -8.78
C GLY A 11 6.52 10.52 -7.59
N LEU A 12 5.53 10.26 -6.73
CA LEU A 12 5.30 11.08 -5.53
C LEU A 12 6.48 10.95 -4.56
N ASN A 13 6.90 12.07 -3.99
CA ASN A 13 7.89 12.07 -2.92
C ASN A 13 7.23 11.65 -1.60
N LEU A 14 7.38 10.38 -1.21
CA LEU A 14 6.78 9.80 -0.01
C LEU A 14 7.61 10.05 1.29
N ASN A 15 8.64 10.90 1.23
CA ASN A 15 9.47 11.27 2.39
C ASN A 15 9.01 12.58 3.06
N GLN A 16 7.73 12.93 2.95
CA GLN A 16 7.12 14.13 3.52
C GLN A 16 5.72 13.86 4.07
N SER A 17 5.06 14.87 4.66
CA SER A 17 3.71 14.71 5.21
C SER A 17 2.67 14.46 4.11
N PRO A 18 1.60 13.67 4.39
CA PRO A 18 0.47 13.45 3.49
C PRO A 18 -0.11 14.74 2.89
N GLU A 19 -0.21 15.81 3.69
CA GLU A 19 -0.67 17.11 3.21
C GLU A 19 0.25 17.69 2.11
N ASN A 20 1.57 17.57 2.24
CA ASN A 20 2.50 18.06 1.22
C ASN A 20 2.50 17.15 -0.01
N ILE A 21 2.45 15.83 0.19
CA ILE A 21 2.34 14.85 -0.92
C ILE A 21 1.13 15.18 -1.79
N THR A 22 -0.02 15.42 -1.17
CA THR A 22 -1.26 15.71 -1.90
C THR A 22 -1.24 17.06 -2.59
N LYS A 23 -0.59 18.09 -2.03
CA LYS A 23 -0.43 19.41 -2.66
C LYS A 23 0.51 19.40 -3.87
N GLU A 24 1.58 18.60 -3.82
CA GLU A 24 2.55 18.48 -4.92
C GLU A 24 2.11 17.51 -6.02
N SER A 25 1.12 16.67 -5.71
CA SER A 25 0.53 15.72 -6.64
C SER A 25 -0.22 16.40 -7.78
N LYS A 26 -0.21 15.77 -8.95
CA LYS A 26 -1.07 16.13 -10.09
C LYS A 26 -2.54 15.68 -9.93
N PHE A 27 -2.83 14.86 -8.92
CA PHE A 27 -4.16 14.32 -8.67
C PHE A 27 -4.98 15.21 -7.74
N GLU A 28 -6.28 15.31 -8.00
CA GLU A 28 -7.22 16.01 -7.12
C GLU A 28 -7.68 15.09 -5.99
N PHE A 29 -7.12 15.30 -4.80
CA PHE A 29 -7.49 14.54 -3.60
C PHE A 29 -8.68 15.16 -2.88
N LYS A 30 -9.63 14.31 -2.47
CA LYS A 30 -10.68 14.64 -1.51
C LYS A 30 -10.25 14.18 -0.12
N TYR A 31 -10.30 15.11 0.82
CA TYR A 31 -9.99 14.85 2.22
C TYR A 31 -11.24 14.44 2.99
N SER A 32 -11.11 13.43 3.83
CA SER A 32 -12.14 12.97 4.77
C SER A 32 -11.53 12.57 6.11
N ILE A 33 -12.36 12.60 7.14
CA ILE A 33 -12.03 12.14 8.49
C ILE A 33 -13.08 11.13 8.92
N THR A 34 -12.63 9.98 9.42
CA THR A 34 -13.50 8.99 10.06
C THR A 34 -13.11 8.86 11.53
N GLN A 35 -14.09 8.91 12.43
CA GLN A 35 -13.81 8.76 13.86
C GLN A 35 -13.81 7.28 14.24
N SER A 36 -12.76 6.82 14.91
CA SER A 36 -12.66 5.47 15.45
C SER A 36 -12.33 5.51 16.95
N ILE A 37 -12.37 4.34 17.61
CA ILE A 37 -12.00 4.20 19.02
C ILE A 37 -10.53 4.63 19.26
N GLY A 38 -9.67 4.53 18.23
CA GLY A 38 -8.25 4.92 18.27
C GLY A 38 -7.96 6.38 17.92
N GLY A 39 -8.99 7.21 17.73
CA GLY A 39 -8.87 8.61 17.32
C GLY A 39 -9.35 8.85 15.89
N ASN A 40 -8.99 10.02 15.34
CA ASN A 40 -9.36 10.38 13.99
C ASN A 40 -8.49 9.64 12.97
N HIS A 41 -9.14 8.99 12.01
CA HIS A 41 -8.51 8.43 10.82
C HIS A 41 -8.64 9.42 9.68
N HIS A 42 -7.51 9.91 9.19
CA HIS A 42 -7.44 10.90 8.13
C HIS A 42 -7.22 10.20 6.80
N THR A 43 -7.96 10.59 5.77
CA THR A 43 -7.80 10.02 4.44
C THR A 43 -7.84 11.10 3.37
N TYR A 44 -6.86 11.08 2.47
CA TYR A 44 -6.90 11.75 1.19
C TYR A 44 -7.15 10.70 0.11
N SER A 45 -8.20 10.86 -0.69
CA SER A 45 -8.56 9.88 -1.72
C SER A 45 -8.81 10.52 -3.08
N THR A 46 -8.49 9.81 -4.14
CA THR A 46 -8.77 10.19 -5.52
C THR A 46 -9.04 8.95 -6.36
N GLU A 47 -9.74 9.12 -7.48
CA GLU A 47 -9.99 8.04 -8.44
C GLU A 47 -9.05 8.19 -9.63
N ILE A 48 -8.49 7.08 -10.10
CA ILE A 48 -7.57 7.03 -11.23
C ILE A 48 -8.11 6.05 -12.27
N TYR A 49 -8.16 6.51 -13.51
CA TYR A 49 -8.67 5.72 -14.65
C TYR A 49 -7.57 5.25 -15.60
N GLU A 50 -6.38 5.84 -15.52
CA GLU A 50 -5.21 5.47 -16.33
C GLU A 50 -4.00 5.19 -15.44
N LEU A 51 -3.43 3.99 -15.57
CA LEU A 51 -2.23 3.57 -14.86
C LEU A 51 -1.15 3.19 -15.87
N PRO A 52 -0.24 4.13 -16.22
CA PRO A 52 0.81 3.89 -17.22
C PRO A 52 1.77 2.74 -16.86
N ILE A 53 1.78 2.35 -15.59
CA ILE A 53 2.66 1.31 -15.04
C ILE A 53 2.09 -0.10 -15.22
N LEU A 54 0.79 -0.25 -15.53
CA LEU A 54 0.14 -1.54 -15.73
C LEU A 54 -0.18 -1.71 -17.22
N ASN A 55 0.15 -2.88 -17.77
CA ASN A 55 -0.22 -3.22 -19.16
C ASN A 55 -1.61 -3.88 -19.27
N THR A 56 -2.34 -3.95 -18.16
CA THR A 56 -3.56 -4.75 -18.00
C THR A 56 -4.80 -3.87 -17.96
N LYS A 57 -5.94 -4.37 -18.45
CA LYS A 57 -7.20 -3.61 -18.42
C LYS A 57 -7.74 -3.55 -16.98
N ILE A 58 -7.76 -2.34 -16.44
CA ILE A 58 -8.38 -2.03 -15.15
C ILE A 58 -9.76 -1.42 -15.37
N LYS A 59 -10.73 -1.80 -14.54
CA LYS A 59 -12.07 -1.22 -14.52
C LYS A 59 -12.06 0.16 -13.86
N LYS A 60 -11.35 0.26 -12.73
CA LYS A 60 -11.24 1.47 -11.90
C LYS A 60 -10.07 1.31 -10.93
N SER A 61 -9.42 2.40 -10.59
CA SER A 61 -8.49 2.42 -9.46
C SER A 61 -8.83 3.52 -8.46
N ASP A 62 -8.65 3.21 -7.17
CA ASP A 62 -8.67 4.22 -6.12
C ASP A 62 -7.26 4.41 -5.59
N PHE A 63 -6.88 5.66 -5.37
CA PHE A 63 -5.60 6.01 -4.77
C PHE A 63 -5.80 6.83 -3.51
N ARG A 64 -5.15 6.42 -2.43
CA ARG A 64 -5.39 6.97 -1.09
C ARG A 64 -4.10 7.14 -0.30
N ILE A 65 -4.09 8.16 0.55
CA ILE A 65 -3.07 8.36 1.58
C ILE A 65 -3.81 8.49 2.91
N SER A 66 -3.49 7.64 3.87
CA SER A 66 -4.18 7.57 5.15
C SER A 66 -3.22 7.50 6.33
N TYR A 67 -3.65 8.02 7.46
CA TYR A 67 -2.92 7.95 8.73
C TYR A 67 -3.88 8.15 9.90
N ASP A 68 -3.55 7.53 11.03
CA ASP A 68 -4.24 7.81 12.28
C ASP A 68 -3.64 9.04 12.98
N GLU A 69 -4.47 9.78 13.70
CA GLU A 69 -4.03 10.98 14.44
C GLU A 69 -2.86 10.68 15.40
N MET A 70 -2.85 9.50 16.03
CA MET A 70 -1.75 9.07 16.90
C MET A 70 -0.43 8.86 16.14
N GLU A 71 -0.49 8.52 14.86
CA GLU A 71 0.68 8.27 14.02
C GLU A 71 1.41 9.55 13.62
N LEU A 72 0.74 10.71 13.68
CA LEU A 72 1.33 12.02 13.38
C LEU A 72 2.58 12.32 14.22
N GLU A 73 2.60 11.83 15.47
CA GLU A 73 3.74 12.03 16.38
C GLU A 73 5.03 11.41 15.82
N TYR A 74 4.87 10.24 15.19
CA TYR A 74 5.92 9.46 14.52
C TYR A 74 5.99 9.73 13.02
N GLY A 75 5.07 10.56 12.50
CA GLY A 75 4.97 10.89 11.09
C GLY A 75 4.77 9.66 10.22
N THR A 76 4.07 8.64 10.72
CA THR A 76 3.75 7.42 9.98
C THR A 76 2.49 7.63 9.16
N PHE A 77 2.43 7.01 7.99
CA PHE A 77 1.26 7.00 7.14
C PHE A 77 1.33 5.81 6.17
N GLU A 78 0.20 5.52 5.52
CA GLU A 78 0.07 4.52 4.49
C GLU A 78 -0.40 5.17 3.18
N THR A 79 0.19 4.72 2.07
CA THR A 79 -0.22 5.04 0.71
C THR A 79 -0.80 3.77 0.08
N ILE A 80 -2.03 3.83 -0.42
CA ILE A 80 -2.80 2.66 -0.86
C ILE A 80 -3.28 2.88 -2.29
N LEU A 81 -2.98 1.94 -3.18
CA LEU A 81 -3.52 1.85 -4.53
C LEU A 81 -4.39 0.60 -4.61
N VAL A 82 -5.68 0.78 -4.92
CA VAL A 82 -6.62 -0.33 -5.13
C VAL A 82 -6.93 -0.41 -6.62
N LEU A 83 -6.50 -1.48 -7.25
CA LEU A 83 -6.74 -1.81 -8.65
C LEU A 83 -7.93 -2.77 -8.71
N ARG A 84 -8.94 -2.47 -9.52
CA ARG A 84 -10.06 -3.39 -9.74
C ARG A 84 -10.03 -3.92 -11.16
N PHE A 85 -9.94 -5.23 -11.28
CA PHE A 85 -9.87 -5.92 -12.57
C PHE A 85 -11.26 -6.37 -13.03
N GLU A 86 -11.40 -6.60 -14.34
CA GLU A 86 -12.64 -7.14 -14.91
C GLU A 86 -12.79 -8.64 -14.64
N ASN A 87 -11.69 -9.35 -14.43
CA ASN A 87 -11.64 -10.79 -14.19
C ASN A 87 -10.52 -11.18 -13.22
N GLU A 88 -10.62 -12.39 -12.68
CA GLU A 88 -9.67 -12.95 -11.71
C GLU A 88 -8.29 -13.24 -12.30
N TYR A 89 -8.21 -13.66 -13.57
CA TYR A 89 -6.94 -14.06 -14.19
C TYR A 89 -6.00 -12.86 -14.33
N ASP A 90 -6.53 -11.73 -14.81
CA ASP A 90 -5.77 -10.48 -14.94
C ASP A 90 -5.28 -9.96 -13.57
N GLN A 91 -6.10 -10.10 -12.52
CA GLN A 91 -5.74 -9.74 -11.15
C GLN A 91 -4.58 -10.60 -10.64
N ILE A 92 -4.67 -11.92 -10.78
CA ILE A 92 -3.66 -12.87 -10.33
C ILE A 92 -2.36 -12.69 -11.11
N ASP A 93 -2.44 -12.59 -12.44
CA ASP A 93 -1.26 -12.36 -13.29
C ASP A 93 -0.51 -11.09 -12.88
N GLU A 94 -1.22 -10.00 -12.57
CA GLU A 94 -0.58 -8.76 -12.11
C GLU A 94 -0.02 -8.89 -10.70
N TYR A 95 -0.74 -9.56 -9.79
CA TYR A 95 -0.28 -9.84 -8.44
C TYR A 95 1.03 -10.63 -8.44
N GLU A 96 1.09 -11.75 -9.19
CA GLU A 96 2.27 -12.61 -9.24
C GLU A 96 3.49 -11.87 -9.81
N LYS A 97 3.29 -11.04 -10.86
CA LYS A 97 4.34 -10.18 -11.41
C LYS A 97 4.89 -9.21 -10.36
N LEU A 98 4.01 -8.50 -9.65
CA LEU A 98 4.41 -7.53 -8.64
C LEU A 98 5.14 -8.19 -7.47
N VAL A 99 4.63 -9.32 -6.97
CA VAL A 99 5.25 -10.09 -5.88
C VAL A 99 6.65 -10.55 -6.30
N ALA A 100 6.79 -11.21 -7.46
CA ALA A 100 8.09 -11.65 -7.96
C ALA A 100 9.07 -10.49 -8.18
N ASP A 101 8.60 -9.34 -8.66
CA ASP A 101 9.44 -8.17 -8.88
C ASP A 101 9.96 -7.55 -7.59
N TYR A 102 9.18 -7.62 -6.50
CA TYR A 102 9.51 -7.01 -5.22
C TYR A 102 10.24 -7.92 -4.25
N GLU A 103 10.11 -9.23 -4.40
CA GLU A 103 10.78 -10.23 -3.55
C GLU A 103 12.29 -9.98 -3.44
N LYS A 104 12.95 -9.64 -4.55
CA LYS A 104 14.40 -9.40 -4.61
C LYS A 104 14.89 -8.21 -3.75
N TYR A 105 13.98 -7.36 -3.27
CA TYR A 105 14.31 -6.21 -2.45
C TYR A 105 14.00 -6.40 -0.97
N SER A 106 13.38 -7.51 -0.57
CA SER A 106 12.91 -7.68 0.80
C SER A 106 14.06 -8.08 1.73
N SER A 107 14.06 -7.49 2.92
CA SER A 107 14.88 -7.98 4.03
C SER A 107 14.14 -9.07 4.81
N LYS A 108 12.81 -8.98 4.86
CA LYS A 108 11.92 -9.98 5.46
C LYS A 108 10.60 -10.01 4.69
N THR A 109 10.13 -11.22 4.46
CA THR A 109 8.86 -11.51 3.78
C THR A 109 7.90 -12.13 4.77
N LEU A 110 6.66 -11.64 4.82
CA LEU A 110 5.55 -12.25 5.55
C LEU A 110 4.47 -12.61 4.53
N ILE A 111 3.92 -13.81 4.64
CA ILE A 111 2.89 -14.31 3.72
C ILE A 111 1.75 -14.86 4.56
N GLU A 112 0.53 -14.43 4.25
CA GLU A 112 -0.69 -14.96 4.82
C GLU A 112 -1.65 -15.32 3.69
N THR A 113 -2.22 -16.51 3.76
CA THR A 113 -3.05 -17.11 2.70
C THR A 113 -4.34 -17.62 3.33
N THR A 114 -5.46 -17.28 2.71
CA THR A 114 -6.77 -17.87 3.02
C THR A 114 -7.15 -18.82 1.91
N GLN A 115 -7.56 -20.04 2.27
CA GLN A 115 -7.98 -21.08 1.32
C GLN A 115 -9.43 -21.52 1.58
N ASN A 116 -10.09 -22.06 0.56
CA ASN A 116 -11.39 -22.73 0.70
C ASN A 116 -11.23 -24.20 1.16
N GLU A 117 -12.35 -24.93 1.26
CA GLU A 117 -12.36 -26.36 1.65
C GLU A 117 -11.65 -27.26 0.62
N ASP A 118 -11.58 -26.83 -0.64
CA ASP A 118 -10.91 -27.51 -1.74
C ASP A 118 -9.41 -27.12 -1.86
N TYR A 119 -8.87 -26.39 -0.87
CA TYR A 119 -7.50 -25.88 -0.81
C TYR A 119 -7.12 -24.86 -1.91
N GLU A 120 -8.11 -24.24 -2.57
CA GLU A 120 -7.90 -23.15 -3.50
C GLU A 120 -7.71 -21.83 -2.73
N THR A 121 -6.71 -21.04 -3.14
CA THR A 121 -6.43 -19.73 -2.52
C THR A 121 -7.55 -18.75 -2.85
N LYS A 122 -8.21 -18.22 -1.82
CA LYS A 122 -9.22 -17.15 -1.94
C LYS A 122 -8.63 -15.76 -1.81
N SER A 123 -7.60 -15.62 -0.97
CA SER A 123 -6.90 -14.36 -0.78
C SER A 123 -5.50 -14.60 -0.30
N GLN A 124 -4.61 -13.68 -0.63
CA GLN A 124 -3.23 -13.73 -0.15
C GLN A 124 -2.72 -12.32 0.06
N VAL A 125 -2.04 -12.10 1.18
CA VAL A 125 -1.22 -10.90 1.40
C VAL A 125 0.25 -11.30 1.50
N VAL A 126 1.09 -10.59 0.76
CA VAL A 126 2.54 -10.67 0.87
C VAL A 126 3.05 -9.31 1.31
N VAL A 127 3.79 -9.28 2.42
CA VAL A 127 4.40 -8.07 2.99
C VAL A 127 5.91 -8.17 2.90
N TYR A 128 6.52 -7.19 2.25
CA TYR A 128 7.97 -7.03 2.18
C TYR A 128 8.43 -5.88 3.07
N GLN A 129 9.14 -6.22 4.14
CA GLN A 129 9.79 -5.25 5.02
C GLN A 129 11.18 -4.93 4.47
N ILE A 130 11.50 -3.63 4.40
CA ILE A 130 12.82 -3.14 3.96
C ILE A 130 13.86 -3.32 5.06
N ASN A 131 13.44 -3.26 6.32
CA ASN A 131 14.28 -3.47 7.49
C ASN A 131 13.77 -4.68 8.31
N LYS A 132 14.68 -5.54 8.81
CA LYS A 132 14.29 -6.71 9.64
C LYS A 132 13.85 -6.33 11.05
N GLU A 133 14.36 -5.22 11.58
CA GLU A 133 14.22 -4.81 12.98
C GLU A 133 13.06 -3.82 13.18
N ILE A 134 12.70 -3.07 12.14
CA ILE A 134 11.65 -2.05 12.17
C ILE A 134 10.57 -2.44 11.17
N GLU A 135 9.32 -2.36 11.59
CA GLU A 135 8.17 -2.79 10.77
C GLU A 135 8.01 -1.96 9.48
N ILE A 136 8.35 -0.67 9.52
CA ILE A 136 8.35 0.23 8.37
C ILE A 136 9.79 0.66 8.02
N PRO A 137 10.06 0.99 6.75
CA PRO A 137 9.12 0.99 5.62
C PRO A 137 8.84 -0.42 5.11
N LYS A 138 7.58 -0.66 4.73
CA LYS A 138 7.10 -1.94 4.18
C LYS A 138 6.14 -1.70 3.02
N ILE A 139 6.15 -2.60 2.04
CA ILE A 139 5.14 -2.67 0.99
C ILE A 139 4.36 -3.97 1.13
N SER A 140 3.07 -3.94 0.87
CA SER A 140 2.20 -5.11 0.83
C SER A 140 1.46 -5.21 -0.49
N PHE A 141 1.24 -6.45 -0.91
CA PHE A 141 0.40 -6.81 -2.05
C PHE A 141 -0.66 -7.76 -1.54
N TYR A 142 -1.93 -7.40 -1.74
CA TYR A 142 -3.07 -8.20 -1.31
C TYR A 142 -4.05 -8.38 -2.46
N PHE A 143 -4.49 -9.61 -2.70
CA PHE A 143 -5.64 -9.86 -3.56
C PHE A 143 -6.73 -10.59 -2.78
N ASP A 144 -7.98 -10.38 -3.22
CA ASP A 144 -9.16 -11.05 -2.69
C ASP A 144 -10.05 -11.53 -3.84
N GLN A 145 -10.48 -12.78 -3.77
CA GLN A 145 -11.42 -13.43 -4.70
C GLN A 145 -12.66 -13.94 -3.96
N SER A 146 -12.89 -13.50 -2.72
CA SER A 146 -14.09 -13.89 -1.97
C SER A 146 -15.39 -13.26 -2.48
N ASN A 147 -15.29 -12.13 -3.21
CA ASN A 147 -16.44 -11.41 -3.76
C ASN A 147 -16.42 -11.46 -5.30
N ASP A 148 -17.35 -12.22 -5.87
CA ASP A 148 -17.50 -12.38 -7.31
C ASP A 148 -17.73 -11.02 -7.99
N GLY A 149 -16.84 -10.65 -8.93
CA GLY A 149 -17.03 -9.51 -9.83
C GLY A 149 -16.36 -8.18 -9.46
N GLU A 150 -15.58 -8.11 -8.37
CA GLU A 150 -14.80 -6.91 -8.04
C GLU A 150 -13.27 -7.06 -8.08
N TYR A 151 -12.75 -8.30 -8.08
CA TYR A 151 -11.34 -8.69 -8.22
C TYR A 151 -10.30 -7.60 -7.86
N PRO A 152 -10.22 -7.17 -6.58
CA PRO A 152 -9.34 -6.10 -6.16
C PRO A 152 -7.90 -6.58 -5.90
N LEU A 153 -6.91 -5.86 -6.44
CA LEU A 153 -5.52 -5.94 -6.01
C LEU A 153 -5.18 -4.66 -5.25
N VAL A 154 -4.79 -4.81 -3.99
CA VAL A 154 -4.41 -3.73 -3.10
C VAL A 154 -2.89 -3.72 -2.98
N ILE A 155 -2.31 -2.56 -3.28
CA ILE A 155 -0.89 -2.29 -3.09
C ILE A 155 -0.80 -1.22 -2.01
N SER A 156 -0.17 -1.55 -0.88
CA SER A 156 -0.02 -0.61 0.23
C SER A 156 1.45 -0.38 0.56
N PHE A 157 1.84 0.88 0.81
CA PHE A 157 3.17 1.23 1.28
C PHE A 157 3.07 2.06 2.55
N SER A 158 3.57 1.51 3.65
CA SER A 158 3.62 2.18 4.94
C SER A 158 5.02 2.73 5.19
N THR A 159 5.12 4.03 5.51
CA THR A 159 6.40 4.70 5.73
C THR A 159 6.27 5.84 6.75
N SER A 160 7.37 6.54 7.01
CA SER A 160 7.38 7.73 7.86
C SER A 160 8.30 8.82 7.34
N TRP A 161 7.81 10.07 7.32
CA TRP A 161 8.63 11.24 7.02
C TRP A 161 9.52 11.67 8.21
N LYS A 162 9.39 10.99 9.36
CA LYS A 162 10.25 11.14 10.54
C LYS A 162 11.05 9.87 10.81
N MET A 163 11.46 9.14 9.76
CA MET A 163 12.15 7.84 9.87
C MET A 163 13.35 7.86 10.83
N LYS A 164 14.13 8.95 10.88
CA LYS A 164 15.25 9.11 11.84
C LYS A 164 14.79 9.00 13.30
N LYS A 165 13.67 9.66 13.67
CA LYS A 165 13.09 9.60 15.02
C LYS A 165 12.69 8.16 15.38
N ILE A 166 12.10 7.43 14.44
CA ILE A 166 11.69 6.03 14.65
C ILE A 166 12.91 5.14 14.89
N GLN A 167 13.96 5.30 14.08
CA GLN A 167 15.21 4.55 14.24
C GLN A 167 15.90 4.85 15.58
N GLU A 168 15.91 6.11 16.03
CA GLU A 168 16.46 6.49 17.34
C GLU A 168 15.68 5.87 18.51
N LEU A 169 14.35 5.85 18.43
CA LEU A 169 13.50 5.23 19.45
C LEU A 169 13.69 3.72 19.52
N HIS A 170 13.86 3.05 18.38
CA HIS A 170 14.12 1.62 18.34
C HIS A 170 15.45 1.27 19.01
N LYS A 171 16.52 2.02 18.71
CA LYS A 171 17.85 1.84 19.33
C LYS A 171 17.86 2.03 20.84
N LYS A 172 16.98 2.87 21.40
CA LYS A 172 16.88 3.09 22.86
C LYS A 172 16.17 1.96 23.60
N LYS A 173 15.43 1.09 22.88
CA LYS A 173 14.67 -0.03 23.46
C LYS A 173 15.45 -1.35 23.45
N GLN A 174 16.60 -1.40 22.77
CA GLN A 174 17.55 -2.50 22.79
C GLN A 174 18.59 -2.27 23.91
#